data_AF-A0A968H5Y5-F1
#
_entry.id   AF-A0A968H5Y5-F1
#
_cell.length_a   1.000
_cell.length_b   1.000
_cell.length_c   1.000
_cell.angle_alpha   90.00
_cell.angle_beta   90.00
_cell.angle_gamma   90.00
#
_symmetry.space_group_name_H-M   'P 1'
#
loop_
_entity.id
_entity.type
_entity.pdbx_description
1 polymer ?
#
loop_
_entity_poly.entity_id
_entity_poly.type
_entity_poly.pdbx_seq_one_letter_code
_entity_poly.pdbx_strand_id
1 'polypeptide(L)'
;MKPMITTVALTLALVMSFAVAEARPYRWQGNQQNTYGWQLMTPEERTEHQTKLRGFTEYAACKEYVDEHHKKMEERAKEKGITAPLVKRNPCDVLKARGVLK
;
A
#
# COMPACT_ATOMS: atom_id res chain seq x y z
N MET A 1 8.44 -5.20 68.41
CA MET A 1 9.76 -4.77 67.93
C MET A 1 9.78 -4.97 66.41
N LYS A 2 9.97 -3.90 65.61
CA LYS A 2 9.94 -3.87 64.13
C LYS A 2 11.21 -4.51 63.54
N PRO A 3 11.18 -5.07 62.31
CA PRO A 3 11.65 -4.29 61.15
C PRO A 3 10.79 -4.51 59.88
N MET A 4 10.37 -3.45 59.20
CA MET A 4 11.11 -2.87 58.06
C MET A 4 11.39 -3.86 56.92
N ILE A 5 10.35 -4.28 56.18
CA ILE A 5 10.54 -4.89 54.84
C ILE A 5 9.35 -4.46 53.95
N THR A 6 9.20 -3.15 53.72
CA THR A 6 8.12 -2.61 52.86
C THR A 6 8.62 -1.42 52.04
N THR A 7 9.66 -1.61 51.22
CA THR A 7 10.10 -0.55 50.28
C THR A 7 10.68 -1.03 48.94
N VAL A 8 10.76 -2.33 48.65
CA VAL A 8 11.31 -2.80 47.35
C VAL A 8 10.23 -2.93 46.25
N ALA A 9 8.95 -2.91 46.61
CA ALA A 9 7.87 -3.15 45.64
C ALA A 9 7.49 -1.94 44.75
N LEU A 10 8.10 -0.76 44.95
CA LEU A 10 7.58 0.48 44.34
C LEU A 10 8.43 1.09 43.20
N THR A 11 9.48 0.41 42.71
CA THR A 11 10.32 0.96 41.62
C THR A 11 10.40 0.10 40.36
N LEU A 12 9.65 -1.00 40.26
CA LEU A 12 9.63 -1.85 39.06
C LEU A 12 8.37 -1.67 38.19
N ALA A 13 7.77 -0.47 38.19
CA ALA A 13 6.58 -0.16 37.38
C ALA A 13 6.75 1.05 36.45
N LEU A 14 7.97 1.58 36.28
CA LEU A 14 8.20 2.83 35.56
C LEU A 14 9.15 2.72 34.35
N VAL A 15 9.18 1.60 33.62
CA VAL A 15 9.87 1.55 32.30
C VAL A 15 9.22 0.53 31.35
N MET A 16 7.91 0.59 31.12
CA MET A 16 7.28 -0.16 30.01
C MET A 16 6.32 0.70 29.19
N SER A 17 6.73 1.94 28.93
CA SER A 17 6.16 2.77 27.85
C SER A 17 7.17 2.92 26.72
N PHE A 18 7.77 1.79 26.28
CA PHE A 18 8.34 1.75 24.95
C PHE A 18 7.18 1.72 23.97
N ALA A 19 6.90 2.88 23.38
CA ALA A 19 5.96 3.03 22.29
C ALA A 19 6.27 1.99 21.21
N VAL A 20 5.42 0.98 21.07
CA VAL A 20 5.35 0.19 19.86
C VAL A 20 4.85 1.16 18.79
N ALA A 21 5.79 1.75 18.05
CA ALA A 21 5.48 2.38 16.79
C ALA A 21 5.01 1.26 15.86
N GLU A 22 3.71 0.96 15.86
CA GLU A 22 3.12 0.11 14.84
C GLU A 22 3.43 0.74 13.49
N ALA A 23 4.36 0.14 12.76
CA ALA A 23 4.61 0.47 11.38
C ALA A 23 3.31 0.21 10.62
N ARG A 24 2.53 1.26 10.38
CA ARG A 24 1.29 1.14 9.61
C ARG A 24 1.65 0.50 8.27
N PRO A 25 0.95 -0.57 7.84
CA PRO A 25 1.24 -1.22 6.57
C PRO A 25 1.18 -0.18 5.46
N TYR A 26 2.20 -0.15 4.61
CA TYR A 26 2.28 0.79 3.51
C TYR A 26 1.01 0.71 2.65
N ARG A 27 0.30 1.83 2.51
CA ARG A 27 -0.89 1.94 1.67
C ARG A 27 -0.51 2.58 0.34
N TRP A 28 -0.65 1.81 -0.74
CA TRP A 28 -0.44 2.35 -2.08
C TRP A 28 -1.43 3.48 -2.40
N GLN A 29 -0.94 4.52 -3.06
CA GLN A 29 -1.73 5.66 -3.53
C GLN A 29 -1.47 5.84 -5.03
N GLY A 30 -2.50 5.63 -5.83
CA GLY A 30 -2.43 5.81 -7.27
C GLY A 30 -2.47 7.29 -7.65
N ASN A 31 -1.71 7.67 -8.67
CA ASN A 31 -1.72 8.98 -9.30
C ASN A 31 -1.25 8.87 -10.77
N GLN A 32 -1.20 10.00 -11.47
CA GLN A 32 -0.78 10.06 -12.88
C GLN A 32 0.66 9.56 -13.11
N GLN A 33 1.52 9.62 -12.08
CA GLN A 33 2.94 9.26 -12.21
C GLN A 33 3.19 7.76 -12.04
N ASN A 34 2.30 7.02 -11.37
CA ASN A 34 2.49 5.61 -11.02
C ASN A 34 1.32 4.69 -11.44
N THR A 35 0.27 5.23 -12.05
CA THR A 35 -0.93 4.49 -12.44
C THR A 35 -1.25 4.71 -13.91
N TYR A 36 -1.38 3.62 -14.66
CA TYR A 36 -1.58 3.68 -16.10
C TYR A 36 -3.00 4.09 -16.43
N GLY A 37 -3.14 4.95 -17.43
CA GLY A 37 -4.45 5.49 -17.81
C GLY A 37 -5.15 6.24 -16.68
N TRP A 38 -4.43 6.84 -15.72
CA TRP A 38 -5.06 7.56 -14.61
C TRP A 38 -6.12 8.59 -15.06
N GLN A 39 -5.81 9.33 -16.12
CA GLN A 39 -6.71 10.33 -16.72
C GLN A 39 -7.90 9.70 -17.48
N LEU A 40 -7.84 8.40 -17.77
CA LEU A 40 -8.87 7.61 -18.46
C LEU A 40 -9.80 6.85 -17.50
N MET A 41 -9.57 6.95 -16.19
CA MET A 41 -10.39 6.34 -15.15
C MET A 41 -11.31 7.33 -14.47
N THR A 42 -12.46 6.85 -14.00
CA THR A 42 -13.34 7.61 -13.09
C THR A 42 -12.76 7.64 -11.67
N PRO A 43 -13.22 8.55 -10.78
CA PRO A 43 -12.83 8.54 -9.37
C PRO A 43 -13.12 7.22 -8.65
N GLU A 44 -14.23 6.57 -8.99
CA GLU A 44 -14.65 5.29 -8.42
C GLU A 44 -13.69 4.18 -8.85
N GLU A 45 -13.37 4.10 -10.15
CA GLU A 45 -12.43 3.12 -10.69
C GLU A 45 -11.03 3.28 -10.09
N ARG A 46 -10.57 4.51 -9.87
CA ARG A 46 -9.29 4.77 -9.19
C ARG A 46 -9.30 4.24 -7.76
N THR A 47 -10.42 4.40 -7.05
CA THR A 47 -10.57 3.93 -5.67
C THR A 47 -10.62 2.41 -5.63
N GLU A 48 -11.33 1.78 -6.56
CA GLU A 48 -11.38 0.33 -6.69
C GLU A 48 -9.98 -0.22 -7.03
N HIS A 49 -9.27 0.40 -7.97
CA HIS A 49 -7.92 0.00 -8.34
C HIS A 49 -6.95 0.06 -7.15
N GLN A 50 -7.00 1.15 -6.37
CA GLN A 50 -6.24 1.26 -5.12
C GLN A 50 -6.61 0.17 -4.11
N THR A 51 -7.91 -0.15 -4.00
CA THR A 51 -8.41 -1.15 -3.05
C THR A 51 -7.95 -2.55 -3.45
N LYS A 52 -8.04 -2.91 -4.73
CA LYS A 52 -7.53 -4.18 -5.28
C LYS A 52 -6.04 -4.32 -5.04
N LEU A 53 -5.24 -3.29 -5.37
CA LEU A 53 -3.79 -3.29 -5.16
C LEU A 53 -3.39 -3.47 -3.70
N ARG A 54 -4.14 -2.88 -2.76
CA ARG A 54 -3.92 -3.07 -1.31
C ARG A 54 -4.34 -4.45 -0.81
N GLY A 55 -5.16 -5.18 -1.57
CA GLY A 55 -5.67 -6.50 -1.21
C GLY A 55 -4.81 -7.66 -1.70
N PHE A 56 -3.88 -7.43 -2.65
CA PHE A 56 -2.98 -8.49 -3.11
C PHE A 56 -1.88 -8.78 -2.09
N THR A 57 -1.57 -10.07 -1.94
CA THR A 57 -0.39 -10.55 -1.17
C THR A 57 0.68 -11.14 -2.09
N GLU A 58 0.27 -11.70 -3.23
CA GLU A 58 1.14 -12.36 -4.19
C GLU A 58 1.48 -11.44 -5.37
N TYR A 59 2.76 -11.34 -5.72
CA TYR A 59 3.21 -10.52 -6.84
C TYR A 59 2.59 -10.95 -8.18
N ALA A 60 2.50 -12.26 -8.42
CA ALA A 60 1.97 -12.79 -9.69
C ALA A 60 0.51 -12.36 -9.93
N ALA A 61 -0.35 -12.49 -8.90
CA ALA A 61 -1.75 -12.08 -8.97
C ALA A 61 -1.90 -10.56 -9.14
N CYS A 62 -1.07 -9.77 -8.44
CA CYS A 62 -1.04 -8.33 -8.64
C CYS A 62 -0.68 -7.98 -10.09
N LYS A 63 0.36 -8.61 -10.63
CA LYS A 63 0.87 -8.34 -11.98
C LYS A 63 -0.18 -8.67 -13.04
N GLU A 64 -0.84 -9.82 -12.94
CA GLU A 64 -1.91 -10.22 -13.84
C GLU A 64 -3.04 -9.19 -13.85
N TYR A 65 -3.52 -8.79 -12.68
CA TYR A 65 -4.55 -7.75 -12.54
C TYR A 65 -4.11 -6.42 -13.17
N VAL A 66 -2.87 -5.99 -12.96
CA VAL A 66 -2.36 -4.73 -13.52
C VAL A 66 -2.21 -4.81 -15.03
N ASP A 67 -1.79 -5.96 -15.57
CA ASP A 67 -1.68 -6.17 -17.01
C ASP A 67 -3.06 -6.13 -17.70
N GLU A 68 -4.09 -6.72 -17.09
CA GLU A 68 -5.47 -6.60 -17.57
C GLU A 68 -5.97 -5.16 -17.50
N HIS A 69 -5.72 -4.49 -16.39
CA HIS A 69 -6.07 -3.09 -16.21
C HIS A 69 -5.39 -2.21 -17.27
N HIS A 70 -4.13 -2.48 -17.59
CA HIS A 70 -3.39 -1.77 -18.65
C HIS A 70 -4.07 -1.93 -20.01
N LYS A 71 -4.44 -3.15 -20.41
CA LYS A 71 -5.16 -3.41 -21.67
C LYS A 71 -6.47 -2.63 -21.75
N LYS A 72 -7.26 -2.65 -20.67
CA LYS A 72 -8.53 -1.88 -20.58
C LYS A 72 -8.30 -0.39 -20.80
N MET A 73 -7.21 0.16 -20.24
CA MET A 73 -6.88 1.58 -20.42
C MET A 73 -6.37 1.88 -21.83
N GLU A 74 -5.65 0.94 -22.45
CA GLU A 74 -5.18 1.08 -23.83
C GLU A 74 -6.36 1.12 -24.81
N GLU A 75 -7.36 0.26 -24.63
CA GLU A 75 -8.60 0.26 -25.42
C GLU A 75 -9.33 1.60 -25.29
N ARG A 76 -9.51 2.12 -24.07
CA ARG A 76 -10.11 3.45 -23.84
C ARG A 76 -9.31 4.57 -24.47
N ALA A 77 -7.98 4.48 -24.44
CA ALA A 77 -7.11 5.48 -25.06
C ALA A 77 -7.33 5.50 -26.57
N LYS A 78 -7.40 4.31 -27.20
CA LYS A 78 -7.70 4.14 -28.62
C LYS A 78 -9.08 4.70 -28.98
N GLU A 79 -10.11 4.38 -28.20
CA GLU A 79 -11.48 4.90 -28.42
C GLU A 79 -11.54 6.42 -28.36
N LYS A 80 -10.74 7.05 -27.49
CA LYS A 80 -10.68 8.51 -27.34
C LYS A 80 -9.69 9.18 -28.30
N GLY A 81 -8.99 8.41 -29.14
CA GLY A 81 -7.98 8.92 -30.06
C GLY A 81 -6.78 9.56 -29.39
N ILE A 82 -6.47 9.17 -28.14
CA ILE A 82 -5.31 9.70 -27.40
C ILE A 82 -4.24 8.61 -27.22
N THR A 83 -2.98 9.02 -27.20
CA THR A 83 -1.89 8.10 -26.84
C THR A 83 -1.96 7.78 -25.36
N ALA A 84 -1.96 6.48 -25.03
CA ALA A 84 -2.05 6.05 -23.65
C ALA A 84 -0.83 6.56 -22.83
N PRO A 85 -1.04 7.09 -21.62
CA PRO A 85 0.05 7.66 -20.82
C PRO A 85 1.10 6.62 -20.45
N LEU A 86 2.39 6.94 -20.62
CA LEU A 86 3.48 6.10 -20.15
C LEU A 86 3.63 6.21 -18.64
N VAL A 87 3.55 5.07 -17.95
CA VAL A 87 3.85 4.99 -16.51
C VAL A 87 5.30 4.63 -16.31
N LYS A 88 5.97 5.36 -15.42
CA LYS A 88 7.40 5.16 -15.15
C LYS A 88 7.68 3.92 -14.28
N ARG A 89 6.72 3.48 -13.46
CA ARG A 89 6.87 2.35 -12.53
C ARG A 89 5.56 1.58 -12.37
N ASN A 90 5.61 0.26 -12.56
CA ASN A 90 4.47 -0.61 -12.28
C ASN A 90 4.15 -0.59 -10.77
N PRO A 91 2.88 -0.43 -10.37
CA PRO A 91 2.51 -0.40 -8.96
C PRO A 91 2.86 -1.69 -8.20
N CYS A 92 2.80 -2.87 -8.83
CA CYS A 92 3.17 -4.14 -8.21
C CYS A 92 4.67 -4.21 -7.90
N ASP A 93 5.53 -3.66 -8.77
CA ASP A 93 6.98 -3.60 -8.53
C ASP A 93 7.30 -2.71 -7.32
N VAL A 94 6.58 -1.60 -7.18
CA VAL A 94 6.72 -0.71 -6.01
C VAL A 94 6.29 -1.41 -4.73
N LEU A 95 5.20 -2.18 -4.78
CA LEU A 95 4.69 -2.93 -3.64
C LEU A 95 5.63 -4.08 -3.24
N LYS A 96 6.18 -4.81 -4.22
CA LYS A 96 7.18 -5.85 -4.01
C LYS A 96 8.47 -5.29 -3.42
N ALA A 97 8.99 -4.19 -3.97
CA ALA A 97 10.21 -3.54 -3.47
C ALA A 97 10.06 -3.04 -2.03
N ARG A 98 8.83 -2.83 -1.56
CA ARG A 98 8.51 -2.46 -0.17
C ARG A 98 8.21 -3.65 0.75
N GLY A 99 8.31 -4.88 0.25
CA GLY A 99 8.02 -6.09 1.01
C GLY A 99 6.53 -6.29 1.31
N VAL A 100 5.62 -5.61 0.59
CA VAL A 100 4.17 -5.79 0.75
C VAL A 100 3.69 -7.03 -0.01
N LEU A 101 4.24 -7.25 -1.21
CA LEU A 101 3.97 -8.44 -2.02
C LEU A 101 5.10 -9.44 -1.88
N LYS A 102 4.73 -10.71 -1.84
CA LYS A 102 5.64 -11.86 -1.88
C LYS A 102 6.01 -12.20 -3.32
#